data_AF-A0A350JKY8-F1
#
_entry.id   AF-A0A350JKY8-F1
#
_cell.length_a   1.000
_cell.length_b   1.000
_cell.length_c   1.000
_cell.angle_alpha   90.00
_cell.angle_beta   90.00
_cell.angle_gamma   90.00
#
_symmetry.space_group_name_H-M   'P 1'
#
loop_
_entity.id
_entity.type
_entity.pdbx_description
1 polymer ?
#
loop_
_entity_poly.entity_id
_entity_poly.type
_entity_poly.pdbx_seq_one_letter_code
_entity_poly.pdbx_strand_id
1 'polypeptide(L)'
;MEVGTPVWVRHEEHVWQPAEVSCANPLVVTTCPEDEDEGEIEINDQSENTILIRNIAPHGKQLPADLILLPHLNEAAILNVLRMRYRSDVIYTATGPIIIALNPFKRMPIYSEAVLEKYLVHTDGSRGSPLIQEKEENPG
;
A
#
# COMPACT_ATOMS: atom_id res chain seq x y z
N MET A 1 21.68 1.95 -6.41
CA MET A 1 20.73 0.83 -6.21
C MET A 1 21.36 -0.42 -6.82
N GLU A 2 21.05 -1.61 -6.30
CA GLU A 2 21.57 -2.86 -6.86
C GLU A 2 20.60 -3.43 -7.89
N VAL A 3 21.11 -4.22 -8.83
CA VAL A 3 20.27 -4.94 -9.80
C VAL A 3 19.35 -5.90 -9.04
N GLY A 4 18.09 -5.94 -9.44
CA GLY A 4 17.02 -6.68 -8.76
C GLY A 4 16.32 -5.92 -7.64
N THR A 5 16.70 -4.66 -7.39
CA THR A 5 16.01 -3.84 -6.38
C THR A 5 14.60 -3.47 -6.86
N PRO A 6 13.54 -3.75 -6.08
CA PRO A 6 12.19 -3.34 -6.40
C PRO A 6 12.02 -1.83 -6.17
N VAL A 7 11.46 -1.14 -7.16
CA VAL A 7 11.30 0.31 -7.15
C VAL A 7 9.92 0.72 -7.65
N TRP A 8 9.55 1.95 -7.35
CA TRP A 8 8.45 2.67 -7.96
C TRP A 8 9.02 3.73 -8.89
N VAL A 9 8.43 3.86 -10.07
CA VAL A 9 8.79 4.88 -11.05
C VAL A 9 7.56 5.71 -11.39
N ARG A 10 7.79 6.98 -11.72
CA ARG A 10 6.69 7.89 -12.09
C ARG A 10 5.99 7.40 -13.36
N HIS A 11 4.68 7.51 -13.36
CA HIS A 11 3.82 7.16 -14.50
C HIS A 11 2.77 8.25 -14.69
N GLU A 12 2.45 8.62 -15.94
CA GLU A 12 1.52 9.73 -16.23
C GLU A 12 0.09 9.45 -15.76
N GLU A 13 -0.43 8.24 -16.04
CA GLU A 13 -1.81 7.90 -15.67
C GLU A 13 -1.96 7.36 -14.24
N HIS A 14 -1.11 6.41 -13.85
CA HIS A 14 -1.18 5.74 -12.56
C HIS A 14 -0.42 6.44 -11.43
N VAL A 15 0.25 7.58 -11.71
CA VAL A 15 1.15 8.33 -10.83
C VAL A 15 2.44 7.55 -10.49
N TRP A 16 2.30 6.30 -10.07
CA TRP A 16 3.38 5.39 -9.70
C TRP A 16 3.12 4.00 -10.25
N GLN A 17 4.14 3.40 -10.85
CA GLN A 17 4.13 2.02 -11.34
C GLN A 17 5.29 1.21 -10.76
N PRO A 18 5.11 -0.09 -10.53
CA PRO A 18 6.16 -0.96 -10.02
C PRO A 18 7.18 -1.28 -11.12
N ALA A 19 8.45 -1.32 -10.73
CA ALA A 19 9.55 -1.72 -11.60
C ALA A 19 10.66 -2.39 -10.79
N GLU A 20 11.59 -2.99 -11.50
CA GLU A 20 12.79 -3.64 -10.95
C GLU A 20 14.03 -3.05 -11.62
N VAL A 21 15.09 -2.82 -10.84
CA VAL A 21 16.36 -2.28 -11.37
C VAL A 21 17.07 -3.35 -12.20
N SER A 22 17.21 -3.10 -13.51
CA SER A 22 17.90 -4.00 -14.45
C SER A 22 19.37 -3.62 -14.62
N CYS A 23 19.69 -2.33 -14.58
CA CYS A 23 21.06 -1.84 -14.58
C CYS A 23 21.23 -0.70 -13.58
N ALA A 24 22.36 -0.67 -12.87
CA ALA A 24 22.65 0.38 -11.91
C ALA A 24 23.32 1.62 -12.55
N ASN A 25 24.03 1.45 -13.67
CA ASN A 25 24.78 2.52 -14.35
C ASN A 25 24.91 2.22 -15.87
N PRO A 26 24.21 2.96 -16.76
CA PRO A 26 23.15 3.92 -16.42
C PRO A 26 21.99 3.24 -15.70
N LEU A 27 21.23 4.00 -14.92
CA LEU A 27 20.11 3.44 -14.15
C LEU A 27 18.98 3.07 -15.11
N VAL A 28 18.79 1.76 -15.31
CA VAL A 28 17.73 1.21 -16.15
C VAL A 28 16.83 0.35 -15.29
N VAL A 29 15.52 0.53 -15.43
CA VAL A 29 14.49 -0.20 -14.70
C VAL A 29 13.53 -0.84 -15.69
N THR A 30 13.10 -2.06 -15.39
CA THR A 30 12.09 -2.77 -16.17
C THR A 30 10.78 -2.78 -15.40
N THR A 31 9.70 -2.34 -16.03
CA THR A 31 8.35 -2.36 -15.43
C THR A 31 7.85 -3.81 -15.29
N CYS A 32 6.95 -4.06 -14.34
CA CYS A 32 6.45 -5.41 -14.12
C CYS A 32 5.52 -5.87 -15.27
N PRO A 33 5.59 -7.15 -15.69
CA PRO A 33 4.82 -7.68 -16.83
C PRO A 33 3.30 -7.80 -16.59
N GLU A 34 2.83 -7.53 -15.37
CA GLU A 34 1.39 -7.48 -15.06
C GLU A 34 0.75 -6.15 -15.48
N ASP A 35 1.55 -5.14 -15.80
CA ASP A 35 1.08 -3.83 -16.26
C ASP A 35 0.99 -3.80 -17.80
N GLU A 36 0.02 -3.08 -18.37
CA GLU A 36 -0.19 -2.98 -19.83
C GLU A 36 1.00 -2.32 -20.56
N ASP A 37 1.89 -1.66 -19.81
CA ASP A 37 3.07 -0.93 -20.26
C ASP A 37 4.37 -1.64 -19.84
N GLU A 38 4.58 -2.88 -20.28
CA GLU A 38 5.87 -3.57 -20.11
C GLU A 38 6.95 -2.87 -20.96
N GLY A 39 8.01 -2.39 -20.31
CA GLY A 39 9.08 -1.67 -20.98
C GLY A 39 10.30 -1.42 -20.10
N GLU A 40 11.44 -1.21 -20.76
CA GLU A 40 12.65 -0.73 -20.12
C GLU A 40 12.67 0.80 -20.15
N ILE A 41 12.91 1.40 -18.99
CA ILE A 41 12.97 2.84 -18.82
C ILE A 41 14.37 3.20 -18.34
N GLU A 42 15.08 4.02 -19.12
CA GLU A 42 16.34 4.62 -18.69
C GLU A 42 16.04 5.89 -17.88
N ILE A 43 16.48 5.90 -16.62
CA ILE A 43 16.28 7.04 -15.73
C ILE A 43 17.50 7.95 -15.81
N ASN A 44 17.34 8.99 -16.62
CA ASN A 44 18.36 10.03 -16.84
C ASN A 44 18.47 11.03 -15.68
N ASP A 45 17.39 11.20 -14.90
CA ASP A 45 17.34 12.08 -13.73
C ASP A 45 17.20 11.25 -12.45
N GLN A 46 18.28 11.16 -11.67
CA GLN A 46 18.31 10.50 -10.37
C GLN A 46 17.81 11.41 -9.23
N SER A 47 17.09 12.49 -9.53
CA SER A 47 16.43 13.29 -8.51
C SER A 47 15.52 12.41 -7.65
N GLU A 48 15.45 12.72 -6.36
CA GLU A 48 14.77 11.90 -5.32
C GLU A 48 13.27 11.67 -5.59
N ASN A 49 12.67 12.38 -6.55
CA ASN A 49 11.24 12.31 -6.86
C ASN A 49 10.90 11.43 -8.09
N THR A 50 11.89 10.93 -8.81
CA THR A 50 11.67 10.14 -10.03
C THR A 50 11.59 8.64 -9.74
N ILE A 51 12.33 8.18 -8.73
CA ILE A 51 12.42 6.78 -8.33
C ILE A 51 12.32 6.65 -6.81
N LEU A 52 11.49 5.71 -6.34
CA LEU A 52 11.31 5.44 -4.91
C LEU A 52 11.51 3.95 -4.63
N ILE A 53 12.04 3.60 -3.46
CA ILE A 53 12.15 2.18 -3.08
C ILE A 53 10.76 1.60 -2.84
N ARG A 54 10.52 0.40 -3.38
CA ARG A 54 9.26 -0.33 -3.18
C ARG A 54 9.38 -1.28 -2.00
N ASN A 55 8.42 -1.21 -1.09
CA ASN A 55 8.28 -2.18 0.00
C ASN A 55 7.86 -3.53 -0.57
N ILE A 56 8.66 -4.57 -0.33
CA ILE A 56 8.25 -5.96 -0.52
C ILE A 56 7.84 -6.51 0.83
N ALA A 57 6.68 -7.16 0.89
CA ALA A 57 6.29 -7.88 2.09
C ALA A 57 7.08 -9.19 2.18
N PRO A 58 7.70 -9.49 3.34
CA PRO A 58 8.48 -10.71 3.50
C PRO A 58 7.58 -11.93 3.31
N HIS A 59 8.08 -12.92 2.56
CA HIS A 59 7.46 -14.24 2.37
C HIS A 59 6.02 -14.23 1.83
N GLY A 60 5.64 -13.21 1.04
CA GLY A 60 4.29 -13.13 0.47
C GLY A 60 3.20 -12.75 1.48
N LYS A 61 3.58 -12.25 2.67
CA LYS A 61 2.63 -11.69 3.63
C LYS A 61 2.01 -10.40 3.10
N GLN A 62 0.92 -9.93 3.69
CA GLN A 62 0.38 -8.60 3.39
C GLN A 62 1.20 -7.50 4.08
N LEU A 63 1.32 -6.33 3.45
CA LEU A 63 1.91 -5.15 4.09
C LEU A 63 1.12 -4.76 5.35
N PRO A 64 1.76 -4.11 6.34
CA PRO A 64 1.09 -3.67 7.55
C PRO A 64 -0.17 -2.83 7.29
N ALA A 65 -1.17 -2.97 8.15
CA ALA A 65 -2.41 -2.19 8.06
C ALA A 65 -2.24 -0.72 8.44
N ASP A 66 -1.28 -0.43 9.33
CA ASP A 66 -0.88 0.93 9.71
C ASP A 66 0.27 1.41 8.83
N LEU A 67 0.10 2.57 8.19
CA LEU A 67 1.06 3.13 7.26
C LEU A 67 2.40 3.46 7.93
N ILE A 68 2.41 3.82 9.22
CA ILE A 68 3.67 4.18 9.91
C ILE A 68 4.60 2.97 10.12
N LEU A 69 4.10 1.75 9.93
CA LEU A 69 4.86 0.51 10.07
C LEU A 69 5.52 0.08 8.74
N LEU A 70 5.34 0.84 7.67
CA LEU A 70 6.00 0.58 6.39
C LEU A 70 7.51 0.85 6.49
N PRO A 71 8.39 -0.06 6.00
CA PRO A 71 9.84 0.14 6.03
C PRO A 71 10.27 1.43 5.30
N HIS A 72 9.71 1.65 4.11
CA HIS A 72 9.87 2.88 3.36
C HIS A 72 8.52 3.59 3.26
N LEU A 73 8.35 4.63 4.08
CA LEU A 73 7.16 5.49 4.05
C LEU A 73 7.35 6.58 2.99
N ASN A 74 6.99 6.27 1.75
CA ASN A 74 7.01 7.21 0.64
C ASN A 74 5.63 7.32 -0.03
N GLU A 75 5.45 8.34 -0.87
CA GLU A 75 4.16 8.64 -1.51
C GLU A 75 3.64 7.47 -2.37
N ALA A 76 4.52 6.76 -3.07
CA ALA A 76 4.16 5.58 -3.86
C ALA A 76 3.67 4.42 -2.98
N ALA A 77 4.35 4.15 -1.87
CA ALA A 77 3.99 3.09 -0.93
C ALA A 77 2.62 3.37 -0.27
N ILE A 78 2.38 4.62 0.15
CA ILE A 78 1.09 5.04 0.72
C ILE A 78 -0.02 4.85 -0.30
N LEU A 79 0.17 5.35 -1.53
CA LEU A 79 -0.82 5.22 -2.59
C LEU A 79 -1.13 3.76 -2.91
N ASN A 80 -0.11 2.90 -2.99
CA ASN A 80 -0.27 1.48 -3.24
C ASN A 80 -1.09 0.79 -2.14
N VAL A 81 -0.77 1.04 -0.86
CA VAL A 81 -1.52 0.46 0.26
C VAL A 81 -2.97 0.93 0.25
N LEU A 82 -3.22 2.23 0.04
CA LEU A 82 -4.58 2.77 -0.05
C LEU A 82 -5.36 2.16 -1.22
N ARG A 83 -4.74 2.01 -2.40
CA ARG A 83 -5.35 1.39 -3.58
C ARG A 83 -5.69 -0.08 -3.34
N MET A 84 -4.79 -0.86 -2.76
CA MET A 84 -5.03 -2.27 -2.43
C MET A 84 -6.15 -2.43 -1.40
N ARG A 85 -6.16 -1.61 -0.35
CA ARG A 85 -7.19 -1.63 0.69
C ARG A 85 -8.55 -1.25 0.12
N TYR A 86 -8.61 -0.18 -0.67
CA TYR A 86 -9.85 0.24 -1.33
C TYR A 86 -10.43 -0.85 -2.25
N ARG A 87 -9.58 -1.50 -3.06
CA ARG A 87 -9.98 -2.65 -3.90
C ARG A 87 -10.48 -3.84 -3.08
N SER A 88 -9.99 -3.98 -1.85
CA SER A 88 -10.40 -5.03 -0.91
C SER A 88 -11.57 -4.62 -0.02
N ASP A 89 -12.27 -3.53 -0.37
CA ASP A 89 -13.39 -3.00 0.40
C ASP A 89 -13.03 -2.53 1.81
N VAL A 90 -11.76 -2.18 2.01
CA VAL A 90 -11.22 -1.64 3.24
C VAL A 90 -10.97 -0.13 3.09
N ILE A 91 -11.83 0.69 3.67
CA ILE A 91 -11.86 2.15 3.46
C ILE A 91 -11.23 2.96 4.60
N TYR A 92 -10.97 2.35 5.75
CA TYR A 92 -10.28 2.99 6.87
C TYR A 92 -8.85 2.48 6.95
N THR A 93 -7.89 3.39 7.01
CA THR A 93 -6.45 3.07 7.11
C THR A 93 -5.83 3.91 8.22
N ALA A 94 -5.13 3.25 9.15
CA ALA A 94 -4.40 3.94 10.20
C ALA A 94 -3.09 4.52 9.68
N THR A 95 -2.71 5.67 10.22
CA THR A 95 -1.38 6.25 10.09
C THR A 95 -0.99 6.81 11.45
N GLY A 96 -0.64 5.89 12.35
CA GLY A 96 -0.42 6.20 13.77
C GLY A 96 -1.71 6.72 14.44
N PRO A 97 -1.70 7.93 15.02
CA PRO A 97 -2.87 8.48 15.71
C PRO A 97 -3.97 8.99 14.78
N ILE A 98 -3.71 9.07 13.47
CA ILE A 98 -4.65 9.61 12.47
C ILE A 98 -5.25 8.45 11.68
N ILE A 99 -6.51 8.59 11.26
CA ILE A 99 -7.21 7.64 10.39
C ILE A 99 -7.55 8.32 9.06
N ILE A 100 -7.19 7.67 7.97
CA ILE A 100 -7.58 8.04 6.61
C ILE A 100 -8.86 7.25 6.25
N ALA A 101 -9.89 7.96 5.79
CA ALA A 101 -11.13 7.37 5.29
C ALA A 101 -11.28 7.65 3.78
N LEU A 102 -11.50 6.59 3.00
CA LEU A 102 -11.80 6.70 1.56
C LEU A 102 -13.29 6.53 1.32
N ASN A 103 -13.86 7.31 0.40
CA ASN A 103 -15.28 7.18 0.06
C ASN A 103 -15.51 5.94 -0.82
N PRO A 104 -16.28 4.91 -0.39
CA PRO A 104 -16.51 3.71 -1.18
C PRO A 104 -17.42 3.92 -2.40
N PHE A 105 -18.20 5.00 -2.43
CA PHE A 105 -19.27 5.24 -3.42
C PHE A 105 -20.26 4.07 -3.59
N LYS A 106 -20.31 3.15 -2.62
CA LYS A 106 -21.23 2.01 -2.56
C LYS A 106 -21.65 1.74 -1.13
N ARG A 107 -22.76 1.02 -0.96
CA ARG A 107 -23.20 0.57 0.37
C ARG A 107 -22.29 -0.53 0.86
N MET A 108 -21.89 -0.42 2.13
CA MET A 108 -20.97 -1.33 2.79
C MET A 108 -21.60 -1.88 4.07
N PRO A 109 -21.50 -3.18 4.38
CA PRO A 109 -22.13 -3.80 5.55
C PRO A 109 -21.34 -3.56 6.86
N ILE A 110 -20.67 -2.41 6.98
CA ILE A 110 -19.78 -2.08 8.11
C ILE A 110 -20.43 -1.17 9.17
N TYR A 111 -21.69 -0.79 8.95
CA TYR A 111 -22.46 0.08 9.85
C TYR A 111 -23.70 -0.62 10.41
N SER A 112 -23.63 -1.94 10.59
CA SER A 112 -24.71 -2.71 11.22
C SER A 112 -24.62 -2.64 12.75
N GLU A 113 -25.73 -2.95 13.41
CA GLU A 113 -25.82 -3.01 14.87
C GLU A 113 -24.80 -3.99 15.46
N ALA A 114 -24.62 -5.15 14.83
CA ALA A 114 -23.60 -6.13 15.24
C ALA A 114 -22.16 -5.57 15.19
N VAL A 115 -21.84 -4.74 14.20
CA VAL A 115 -20.51 -4.09 14.11
C VAL A 115 -20.36 -3.01 15.19
N LEU A 116 -21.43 -2.26 15.48
CA LEU A 116 -21.44 -1.28 16.57
C LEU A 116 -21.22 -1.95 17.92
N GLU A 117 -21.91 -3.06 18.21
CA GLU A 117 -21.73 -3.83 19.45
C GLU A 117 -20.28 -4.32 19.59
N LYS A 118 -19.68 -4.88 18.53
CA LYS A 118 -18.26 -5.28 18.52
C LYS A 118 -17.38 -4.09 18.88
N TYR A 119 -17.64 -2.91 18.32
CA TYR A 119 -16.84 -1.72 18.62
C TYR A 119 -16.97 -1.28 20.08
N LEU A 120 -18.19 -1.23 20.63
CA LEU A 120 -18.43 -0.81 22.01
C LEU A 120 -17.73 -1.72 23.03
N VAL A 121 -17.74 -3.05 22.81
CA VAL A 121 -17.06 -4.02 23.70
C VAL A 121 -15.55 -3.79 23.77
N HIS A 122 -14.91 -3.36 22.68
CA HIS A 122 -13.46 -3.17 22.63
C HIS A 122 -12.99 -1.81 23.18
N THR A 123 -13.91 -0.95 23.63
CA THR A 123 -13.56 0.37 24.19
C THR A 123 -13.23 0.34 25.68
N ASP A 124 -13.40 -0.82 26.36
CA ASP A 124 -13.05 -1.01 27.77
C ASP A 124 -11.53 -1.24 27.95
N GLY A 125 -10.77 -0.13 27.97
CA GLY A 125 -9.51 -0.04 28.71
C GLY A 125 -8.21 -0.50 28.04
N SER A 126 -8.24 -1.17 26.88
CA SER A 126 -7.00 -1.58 26.17
C SER A 126 -6.98 -1.02 24.75
N ARG A 127 -6.21 0.06 24.54
CA ARG A 127 -5.87 0.72 23.25
C ARG A 127 -6.64 0.13 22.05
N GLY A 128 -7.79 0.73 21.74
CA GLY A 128 -8.59 0.38 20.58
C GLY A 128 -7.77 0.51 19.30
N SER A 129 -7.25 -0.61 18.80
CA SER A 129 -6.87 -0.72 17.40
C SER A 129 -8.12 -0.40 16.58
N PRO A 130 -8.00 0.32 15.45
CA PRO A 130 -9.13 0.54 14.56
C PRO A 130 -9.50 -0.80 13.91
N LEU A 131 -10.29 -1.61 14.64
CA LEU A 131 -10.91 -2.88 14.25
C LEU A 131 -11.89 -2.74 13.09
N ILE A 132 -11.97 -1.56 12.46
CA ILE A 132 -13.07 -1.24 11.56
C ILE A 132 -13.13 -2.27 10.44
N GLN A 133 -11.98 -2.82 9.98
CA GLN A 133 -11.94 -3.82 8.90
C GLN A 133 -10.68 -4.72 8.90
N GLU A 134 -10.10 -5.09 10.05
CA GLU A 134 -9.12 -6.20 10.02
C GLU A 134 -9.88 -7.49 9.68
N LYS A 135 -9.65 -8.01 8.46
CA LYS A 135 -10.12 -9.35 8.10
C LYS A 135 -9.49 -10.30 9.11
N GLU A 136 -10.30 -10.97 9.91
CA GLU A 136 -9.89 -12.19 10.61
C GLU A 136 -9.29 -13.12 9.55
N GLU A 137 -7.98 -13.36 9.63
CA GLU A 137 -7.34 -14.46 8.92
C GLU A 137 -8.04 -15.73 9.41
N ASN A 138 -8.91 -16.30 8.58
CA ASN A 138 -9.46 -17.63 8.81
C ASN A 138 -8.29 -18.62 8.76
N PRO A 139 -7.95 -19.34 9.85
CA PRO A 139 -7.10 -20.51 9.73
C PRO A 139 -7.94 -21.59 9.03
N GLY A 140 -7.54 -21.95 7.81
CA GLY A 140 -8.07 -23.12 7.10
C GLY A 140 -7.65 -24.43 7.75
#